data_AF-A0AAV6CMY7-F1
#
_entry.id   AF-A0AAV6CMY7-F1
#
_cell.length_a   1.000
_cell.length_b   1.000
_cell.length_c   1.000
_cell.angle_alpha   90.00
_cell.angle_beta   90.00
_cell.angle_gamma   90.00
#
_symmetry.space_group_name_H-M   'P 1'
#
loop_
_entity.id
_entity.type
_entity.pdbx_description
1 polymer ?
#
loop_
_entity_poly.entity_id
_entity_poly.type
_entity_poly.pdbx_seq_one_letter_code
_entity_poly.pdbx_strand_id
1 'polypeptide(L)'
;MKSALVYSEEWRRFDYGPEHPLRMERLGLTWRLMEAYGLTAGPKLKVLTPEAASVEAITRFHTPEYVEVLRAVSGGDWVAHAARYGLGAGDNPIFPGLWEAAQLTAGGSLLAAQLVLDGEATRAFHFAGGLHHAMPDRASGFCYVNDAVLAIQALRRKNWKIAYVDIDAHHGDGVQFAFYGDPHVLTFSSHERGDRLFPGTGFVEEIGEGEGLGYSVNLPLQPYTDDAVYAPAFEAVVPPLLRAFAPDAIVLQLGIDSHRTDPLTHLAWTVQGFTQIVARLLEFSPRIVALGGGGYDLPNVARAWTAAWAAMNGVELPAEIPRACHKDLARHGLKQMRLWDEPMDLPTDTRHWAEEFAMRQVQMIREHIFPLHGL
;
A
#
# COMPACT_ATOMS: atom_id res chain seq x y z
N MET A 1 19.90 8.17 -10.05
CA MET A 1 18.66 7.40 -9.79
C MET A 1 17.98 7.12 -11.11
N LYS A 2 17.60 5.87 -11.38
CA LYS A 2 16.73 5.50 -12.51
C LYS A 2 15.38 5.12 -11.92
N SER A 3 14.30 5.67 -12.44
CA SER A 3 12.97 5.43 -11.90
C SER A 3 12.05 4.84 -12.96
N ALA A 4 11.11 4.01 -12.53
CA ALA A 4 10.10 3.41 -13.37
C ALA A 4 8.71 3.67 -12.80
N LEU A 5 7.79 4.13 -13.64
CA LEU A 5 6.38 4.24 -13.30
C LEU A 5 5.63 3.19 -14.12
N VAL A 6 4.88 2.32 -13.45
CA VAL A 6 4.08 1.30 -14.11
C VAL A 6 2.66 1.81 -14.26
N TYR A 7 2.17 1.90 -15.51
CA TYR A 7 0.86 2.47 -15.81
C TYR A 7 0.15 1.75 -16.97
N SER A 8 -1.15 1.50 -16.80
CA SER A 8 -2.04 1.05 -17.87
C SER A 8 -3.36 1.81 -17.83
N GLU A 9 -3.80 2.27 -18.99
CA GLU A 9 -5.15 2.82 -19.18
C GLU A 9 -6.24 1.76 -19.00
N GLU A 10 -5.89 0.47 -19.16
CA GLU A 10 -6.84 -0.63 -19.06
C GLU A 10 -7.46 -0.77 -17.67
N TRP A 11 -6.79 -0.34 -16.59
CA TRP A 11 -7.37 -0.45 -15.24
C TRP A 11 -8.71 0.27 -15.11
N ARG A 12 -8.94 1.31 -15.91
CA ARG A 12 -10.19 2.08 -15.90
C ARG A 12 -11.39 1.31 -16.46
N ARG A 13 -11.18 0.14 -17.08
CA ARG A 13 -12.27 -0.70 -17.61
C ARG A 13 -12.91 -1.58 -16.56
N PHE A 14 -12.28 -1.76 -15.41
CA PHE A 14 -12.79 -2.60 -14.33
C PHE A 14 -13.67 -1.79 -13.39
N ASP A 15 -14.82 -2.36 -13.03
CA ASP A 15 -15.83 -1.72 -12.18
C ASP A 15 -16.29 -2.73 -11.14
N TYR A 16 -16.05 -2.40 -9.86
CA TYR A 16 -16.45 -3.23 -8.72
C TYR A 16 -17.95 -3.08 -8.41
N GLY A 17 -18.61 -2.14 -9.07
CA GLY A 17 -20.02 -1.85 -8.92
C GLY A 17 -20.27 -0.41 -8.46
N PRO A 18 -21.49 0.10 -8.72
CA PRO A 18 -21.81 1.51 -8.50
C PRO A 18 -21.74 1.95 -7.02
N GLU A 19 -21.95 1.03 -6.08
CA GLU A 19 -21.95 1.30 -4.64
C GLU A 19 -20.61 0.96 -3.97
N HIS A 20 -19.66 0.37 -4.70
CA HIS A 20 -18.39 -0.07 -4.14
C HIS A 20 -17.43 1.12 -3.91
N PRO A 21 -16.77 1.22 -2.74
CA PRO A 21 -15.91 2.37 -2.42
C PRO A 21 -14.62 2.39 -3.25
N LEU A 22 -14.10 1.24 -3.65
CA LEU A 22 -12.94 1.15 -4.53
C LEU A 22 -13.30 1.56 -5.97
N ARG A 23 -12.93 2.78 -6.34
CA ARG A 23 -13.22 3.39 -7.66
C ARG A 23 -11.96 3.50 -8.51
N MET A 24 -11.94 2.86 -9.68
CA MET A 24 -10.77 2.89 -10.60
C MET A 24 -10.47 4.28 -11.16
N GLU A 25 -11.43 5.21 -11.10
CA GLU A 25 -11.23 6.62 -11.45
C GLU A 25 -10.05 7.26 -10.70
N ARG A 26 -9.75 6.79 -9.48
CA ARG A 26 -8.58 7.24 -8.69
C ARG A 26 -7.27 7.08 -9.47
N LEU A 27 -7.11 6.00 -10.23
CA LEU A 27 -5.88 5.72 -11.01
C LEU A 27 -5.71 6.71 -12.15
N GLY A 28 -6.81 7.06 -12.83
CA GLY A 28 -6.80 8.06 -13.89
C GLY A 28 -6.55 9.48 -13.37
N LEU A 29 -7.10 9.83 -12.21
CA LEU A 29 -6.85 11.13 -11.58
C LEU A 29 -5.39 11.28 -11.17
N THR A 30 -4.81 10.24 -10.56
CA THR A 30 -3.38 10.19 -10.21
C THR A 30 -2.50 10.39 -11.44
N TRP A 31 -2.74 9.61 -12.50
CA TRP A 31 -1.97 9.71 -13.75
C TRP A 31 -2.01 11.13 -14.33
N ARG A 32 -3.20 11.71 -14.51
CA ARG A 32 -3.36 13.05 -15.06
C ARG A 32 -2.71 14.13 -14.20
N LEU A 33 -2.73 13.97 -12.87
CA LEU A 33 -2.08 14.91 -11.96
C LEU A 33 -0.55 14.80 -12.07
N MET A 34 0.00 13.59 -12.11
CA MET A 34 1.43 13.35 -12.36
C MET A 34 1.86 13.94 -13.71
N GLU A 35 1.10 13.73 -14.79
CA GLU A 35 1.39 14.31 -16.11
C GLU A 35 1.40 15.84 -16.05
N ALA A 36 0.42 16.45 -15.40
CA ALA A 36 0.30 17.90 -15.32
C ALA A 36 1.41 18.56 -14.49
N TYR A 37 2.01 17.83 -13.54
CA TYR A 37 3.23 18.23 -12.83
C TYR A 37 4.52 17.88 -13.58
N GLY A 38 4.44 17.20 -14.73
CA GLY A 38 5.61 16.79 -15.51
C GLY A 38 6.36 15.59 -14.92
N LEU A 39 5.70 14.74 -14.13
CA LEU A 39 6.30 13.60 -13.44
C LEU A 39 6.27 12.28 -14.22
N THR A 40 5.79 12.30 -15.46
CA THR A 40 5.65 11.10 -16.32
C THR A 40 6.65 11.05 -17.47
N ALA A 41 7.53 12.05 -17.58
CA ALA A 41 8.57 12.11 -18.59
C ALA A 41 9.87 12.67 -18.02
N GLY A 42 11.01 12.10 -18.41
CA GLY A 42 12.32 12.60 -18.00
C GLY A 42 13.45 11.70 -18.46
N PRO A 43 14.71 12.19 -18.46
CA PRO A 43 15.85 11.46 -19.03
C PRO A 43 16.22 10.18 -18.25
N LYS A 44 15.76 10.05 -16.99
CA LYS A 44 16.05 8.90 -16.12
C LYS A 44 14.78 8.19 -15.63
N LEU A 45 13.63 8.52 -16.22
CA LEU A 45 12.32 7.98 -15.88
C LEU A 45 11.81 7.17 -17.07
N LYS A 46 11.36 5.94 -16.82
CA LYS A 46 10.63 5.12 -17.79
C LYS A 46 9.18 4.98 -17.34
N VAL A 47 8.23 5.16 -18.24
CA VAL A 47 6.85 4.70 -18.03
C VAL A 47 6.69 3.38 -18.78
N LEU A 48 6.21 2.34 -18.10
CA LEU A 48 6.00 1.03 -18.70
C LEU A 48 4.56 0.56 -18.49
N THR A 49 4.01 -0.07 -19.51
CA THR A 49 2.73 -0.76 -19.42
C THR A 49 2.97 -2.22 -19.07
N PRO A 50 2.32 -2.75 -18.02
CA PRO A 50 2.48 -4.14 -17.64
C PRO A 50 1.70 -5.07 -18.54
N GLU A 51 2.22 -6.29 -18.70
CA GLU A 51 1.47 -7.42 -19.23
C GLU A 51 0.68 -8.10 -18.10
N ALA A 52 -0.40 -8.79 -18.46
CA ALA A 52 -1.14 -9.62 -17.52
C ALA A 52 -0.24 -10.74 -16.96
N ALA A 53 -0.22 -10.92 -15.63
CA ALA A 53 0.52 -12.01 -15.02
C ALA A 53 -0.02 -13.38 -15.46
N SER A 54 0.88 -14.34 -15.71
CA SER A 54 0.48 -15.70 -16.03
C SER A 54 -0.17 -16.38 -14.82
N VAL A 55 -1.02 -17.38 -15.08
CA VAL A 55 -1.57 -18.26 -14.04
C VAL A 55 -0.44 -18.84 -13.18
N GLU A 56 0.63 -19.33 -13.83
CA GLU A 56 1.80 -19.87 -13.13
C GLU A 56 2.41 -18.87 -12.14
N ALA A 57 2.56 -17.61 -12.53
CA ALA A 57 3.10 -16.57 -11.66
C ALA A 57 2.21 -16.32 -10.44
N ILE A 58 0.89 -16.26 -10.63
CA ILE A 58 -0.07 -16.05 -9.54
C ILE A 58 -0.14 -17.26 -8.60
N THR A 59 -0.05 -18.48 -9.15
CA THR A 59 -0.05 -19.73 -8.36
C THR A 59 1.22 -19.98 -7.53
N ARG A 60 2.21 -19.08 -7.58
CA ARG A 60 3.36 -19.11 -6.66
C ARG A 60 2.98 -18.79 -5.22
N PHE A 61 1.87 -18.08 -5.03
CA PHE A 61 1.30 -17.79 -3.72
C PHE A 61 -0.13 -18.31 -3.59
N HIS A 62 -0.96 -18.10 -4.61
CA HIS A 62 -2.36 -18.50 -4.54
C HIS A 62 -2.56 -19.98 -4.87
N THR A 63 -3.53 -20.61 -4.22
CA THR A 63 -3.83 -22.02 -4.49
C THR A 63 -4.41 -22.18 -5.91
N PRO A 64 -4.06 -23.24 -6.65
CA PRO A 64 -4.62 -23.50 -7.97
C PRO A 64 -6.15 -23.53 -7.96
N GLU A 65 -6.75 -24.09 -6.90
CA GLU A 65 -8.20 -24.16 -6.74
C GLU A 65 -8.85 -22.78 -6.66
N TYR A 66 -8.24 -21.85 -5.91
CA TYR A 66 -8.74 -20.48 -5.81
C TYR A 66 -8.62 -19.73 -7.15
N VAL A 67 -7.49 -19.90 -7.85
CA VAL A 67 -7.28 -19.29 -9.17
C VAL A 67 -8.33 -19.77 -10.18
N GLU A 68 -8.68 -21.06 -10.20
CA GLU A 68 -9.74 -21.56 -11.08
C GLU A 68 -11.11 -20.95 -10.75
N VAL A 69 -11.40 -20.68 -9.48
CA VAL A 69 -12.62 -19.97 -9.08
C VAL A 69 -12.63 -18.53 -9.60
N LEU A 70 -11.53 -17.79 -9.45
CA LEU A 70 -11.41 -16.43 -9.99
C LEU A 70 -11.63 -16.39 -11.51
N ARG A 71 -11.07 -17.37 -12.23
CA ARG A 71 -11.27 -17.52 -13.68
C ARG A 71 -12.73 -17.82 -14.02
N ALA A 72 -13.36 -18.72 -13.27
CA ALA A 72 -14.75 -19.12 -13.50
C ALA A 72 -15.75 -17.98 -13.28
N VAL A 73 -15.50 -17.10 -12.29
CA VAL A 73 -16.37 -15.94 -12.01
C VAL A 73 -16.08 -14.73 -12.90
N SER A 74 -15.04 -14.75 -13.73
CA SER A 74 -14.61 -13.55 -14.47
C SER A 74 -15.63 -13.02 -15.48
N GLY A 75 -16.59 -13.86 -15.90
CA GLY A 75 -17.73 -13.41 -16.70
C GLY A 75 -18.68 -12.45 -15.97
N GLY A 76 -18.55 -12.32 -14.65
CA GLY A 76 -19.50 -11.62 -13.78
C GLY A 76 -20.59 -12.53 -13.21
N ASP A 77 -20.57 -13.82 -13.55
CA ASP A 77 -21.57 -14.80 -13.12
C ASP A 77 -21.22 -15.44 -11.78
N TRP A 78 -22.24 -15.65 -10.95
CA TRP A 78 -22.08 -16.38 -9.70
C TRP A 78 -21.75 -17.85 -9.96
N VAL A 79 -20.76 -18.37 -9.22
CA VAL A 79 -20.38 -19.79 -9.24
C VAL A 79 -20.64 -20.42 -7.87
N ALA A 80 -21.06 -21.68 -7.87
CA ALA A 80 -21.24 -22.44 -6.63
C ALA A 80 -19.96 -22.42 -5.78
N HIS A 81 -20.11 -22.19 -4.47
CA HIS A 81 -19.01 -22.08 -3.50
C HIS A 81 -18.11 -20.83 -3.61
N ALA A 82 -18.40 -19.84 -4.47
CA ALA A 82 -17.62 -18.61 -4.55
C ALA A 82 -17.47 -17.90 -3.18
N ALA A 83 -18.53 -17.92 -2.36
CA ALA A 83 -18.51 -17.41 -0.99
C ALA A 83 -17.42 -18.02 -0.09
N ARG A 84 -17.07 -19.30 -0.29
CA ARG A 84 -15.99 -19.96 0.48
C ARG A 84 -14.62 -19.33 0.20
N TYR A 85 -14.45 -18.80 -1.00
CA TYR A 85 -13.23 -18.12 -1.46
C TYR A 85 -13.29 -16.60 -1.21
N GLY A 86 -14.20 -16.15 -0.34
CA GLY A 86 -14.34 -14.74 0.03
C GLY A 86 -15.06 -13.88 -1.01
N LEU A 87 -15.64 -14.47 -2.07
CA LEU A 87 -16.30 -13.75 -3.17
C LEU A 87 -17.80 -13.61 -2.95
N GLY A 88 -18.35 -12.42 -3.15
CA GLY A 88 -19.78 -12.16 -3.13
C GLY A 88 -20.15 -10.70 -2.90
N ALA A 89 -21.43 -10.45 -2.65
CA ALA A 89 -21.92 -9.10 -2.38
C ALA A 89 -21.21 -8.51 -1.15
N GLY A 90 -20.87 -7.22 -1.20
CA GLY A 90 -20.06 -6.53 -0.18
C GLY A 90 -18.66 -6.25 -0.71
N ASP A 91 -17.65 -6.62 0.06
CA ASP A 91 -16.26 -6.20 -0.17
C ASP A 91 -15.62 -6.82 -1.41
N ASN A 92 -15.92 -8.08 -1.75
CA ASN A 92 -15.27 -8.76 -2.88
C ASN A 92 -16.31 -9.16 -3.95
N PRO A 93 -16.94 -8.17 -4.62
CA PRO A 93 -17.98 -8.42 -5.60
C PRO A 93 -17.45 -9.19 -6.81
N ILE A 94 -18.31 -10.03 -7.39
CA ILE A 94 -18.04 -10.63 -8.70
C ILE A 94 -18.46 -9.62 -9.77
N PHE A 95 -17.54 -9.30 -10.70
CA PHE A 95 -17.79 -8.37 -11.79
C PHE A 95 -17.15 -8.85 -13.11
N PRO A 96 -17.64 -8.38 -14.27
CA PRO A 96 -17.05 -8.72 -15.57
C PRO A 96 -15.59 -8.28 -15.68
N GLY A 97 -14.69 -9.20 -15.98
CA GLY A 97 -13.26 -8.95 -16.10
C GLY A 97 -12.47 -9.05 -14.79
N LEU A 98 -13.04 -9.64 -13.73
CA LEU A 98 -12.40 -9.77 -12.42
C LEU A 98 -11.03 -10.44 -12.48
N TRP A 99 -10.93 -11.56 -13.20
CA TRP A 99 -9.67 -12.27 -13.36
C TRP A 99 -8.66 -11.44 -14.15
N GLU A 100 -9.08 -10.79 -15.22
CA GLU A 100 -8.24 -9.90 -16.03
C GLU A 100 -7.70 -8.72 -15.20
N ALA A 101 -8.54 -8.17 -14.30
CA ALA A 101 -8.13 -7.13 -13.36
C ALA A 101 -7.04 -7.66 -12.41
N ALA A 102 -7.27 -8.82 -11.80
CA ALA A 102 -6.32 -9.46 -10.90
C ALA A 102 -4.98 -9.76 -11.61
N GLN A 103 -5.02 -10.27 -12.84
CA GLN A 103 -3.82 -10.53 -13.64
C GLN A 103 -3.05 -9.26 -13.96
N LEU A 104 -3.74 -8.19 -14.36
CA LEU A 104 -3.08 -6.94 -14.73
C LEU A 104 -2.44 -6.26 -13.51
N THR A 105 -3.11 -6.27 -12.35
CA THR A 105 -2.56 -5.76 -11.10
C THR A 105 -1.32 -6.56 -10.66
N ALA A 106 -1.41 -7.89 -10.65
CA ALA A 106 -0.26 -8.74 -10.33
C ALA A 106 0.91 -8.54 -11.31
N GLY A 107 0.61 -8.40 -12.60
CA GLY A 107 1.60 -8.16 -13.65
C GLY A 107 2.34 -6.83 -13.45
N GLY A 108 1.65 -5.79 -13.00
CA GLY A 108 2.25 -4.50 -12.68
C GLY A 108 3.27 -4.55 -11.55
N SER A 109 2.94 -5.24 -10.45
CA SER A 109 3.83 -5.37 -9.30
C SER A 109 5.01 -6.30 -9.58
N LEU A 110 4.79 -7.38 -10.36
CA LEU A 110 5.86 -8.24 -10.85
C LEU A 110 6.81 -7.49 -11.78
N LEU A 111 6.31 -6.64 -12.68
CA LEU A 111 7.13 -5.79 -13.54
C LEU A 111 7.96 -4.80 -12.71
N ALA A 112 7.33 -4.12 -11.75
CA ALA A 112 8.04 -3.19 -10.86
C ALA A 112 9.17 -3.88 -10.09
N ALA A 113 8.89 -5.08 -9.52
CA ALA A 113 9.88 -5.90 -8.85
C ALA A 113 11.01 -6.33 -9.78
N GLN A 114 10.69 -6.80 -10.99
CA GLN A 114 11.68 -7.25 -11.97
C GLN A 114 12.62 -6.11 -12.40
N LEU A 115 12.10 -4.90 -12.65
CA LEU A 115 12.90 -3.73 -13.01
C LEU A 115 13.92 -3.35 -11.93
N VAL A 116 13.54 -3.49 -10.65
CA VAL A 116 14.44 -3.25 -9.52
C VAL A 116 15.45 -4.39 -9.35
N LEU A 117 14.99 -5.64 -9.51
CA LEU A 117 15.81 -6.84 -9.42
C LEU A 117 16.97 -6.83 -10.42
N ASP A 118 16.67 -6.43 -11.66
CA ASP A 118 17.60 -6.37 -12.80
C ASP A 118 18.46 -5.10 -12.80
N GLY A 119 18.16 -4.12 -11.94
CA GLY A 119 18.87 -2.85 -11.88
C GLY A 119 18.54 -1.90 -13.05
N GLU A 120 17.46 -2.17 -13.78
CA GLU A 120 16.91 -1.25 -14.77
C GLU A 120 16.36 0.02 -14.13
N ALA A 121 15.77 -0.12 -12.95
CA ALA A 121 15.36 0.96 -12.08
C ALA A 121 15.95 0.77 -10.67
N THR A 122 16.24 1.88 -10.00
CA THR A 122 16.48 1.88 -8.56
C THR A 122 15.16 2.00 -7.80
N ARG A 123 14.18 2.72 -8.36
CA ARG A 123 12.86 2.89 -7.75
C ARG A 123 11.78 2.63 -8.79
N ALA A 124 10.84 1.75 -8.49
CA ALA A 124 9.68 1.50 -9.33
C ALA A 124 8.40 1.80 -8.55
N PHE A 125 7.41 2.43 -9.18
CA PHE A 125 6.10 2.69 -8.57
C PHE A 125 4.99 2.11 -9.43
N HIS A 126 4.23 1.18 -8.85
CA HIS A 126 3.02 0.60 -9.42
C HIS A 126 1.82 0.96 -8.53
N PHE A 127 1.27 2.15 -8.73
CA PHE A 127 0.23 2.72 -7.85
C PHE A 127 -1.14 2.04 -7.96
N ALA A 128 -1.35 1.14 -8.93
CA ALA A 128 -2.57 0.33 -9.01
C ALA A 128 -2.50 -0.98 -8.20
N GLY A 129 -1.31 -1.36 -7.71
CA GLY A 129 -1.10 -2.53 -6.85
C GLY A 129 -1.24 -2.20 -5.37
N GLY A 130 -0.75 -3.12 -4.52
CA GLY A 130 -0.79 -2.99 -3.07
C GLY A 130 -2.03 -3.62 -2.43
N LEU A 131 -2.63 -4.62 -3.09
CA LEU A 131 -3.81 -5.34 -2.61
C LEU A 131 -3.41 -6.36 -1.53
N HIS A 132 -3.08 -5.85 -0.35
CA HIS A 132 -2.36 -6.55 0.71
C HIS A 132 -3.18 -7.58 1.52
N HIS A 133 -4.51 -7.59 1.40
CA HIS A 133 -5.38 -8.46 2.21
C HIS A 133 -5.62 -9.85 1.60
N ALA A 134 -5.34 -10.02 0.30
CA ALA A 134 -5.63 -11.29 -0.36
C ALA A 134 -4.83 -12.43 0.28
N MET A 135 -5.52 -13.50 0.62
CA MET A 135 -4.95 -14.70 1.25
C MET A 135 -4.61 -15.74 0.18
N PRO A 136 -3.84 -16.81 0.49
CA PRO A 136 -3.50 -17.84 -0.50
C PRO A 136 -4.73 -18.44 -1.19
N ASP A 137 -5.83 -18.61 -0.46
CA ASP A 137 -7.00 -19.37 -0.89
C ASP A 137 -8.31 -18.56 -0.91
N ARG A 138 -8.28 -17.23 -0.74
CA ARG A 138 -9.49 -16.40 -0.74
C ARG A 138 -9.20 -14.92 -0.95
N ALA A 139 -10.21 -14.22 -1.49
CA ALA A 139 -10.28 -12.77 -1.50
C ALA A 139 -10.60 -12.23 -0.11
N SER A 140 -10.15 -11.01 0.18
CA SER A 140 -10.40 -10.31 1.45
C SER A 140 -10.20 -8.81 1.24
N GLY A 141 -11.03 -7.94 1.84
CA GLY A 141 -10.83 -6.48 1.83
C GLY A 141 -10.54 -5.89 0.45
N PHE A 142 -11.36 -6.19 -0.55
CA PHE A 142 -11.23 -5.72 -1.94
C PHE A 142 -10.07 -6.36 -2.73
N CYS A 143 -9.30 -7.25 -2.10
CA CYS A 143 -8.08 -7.84 -2.66
C CYS A 143 -8.35 -9.27 -3.14
N TYR A 144 -8.23 -9.52 -4.45
CA TYR A 144 -8.37 -10.86 -5.03
C TYR A 144 -7.03 -11.60 -5.17
N VAL A 145 -5.97 -10.89 -5.54
CA VAL A 145 -4.61 -11.43 -5.69
C VAL A 145 -3.64 -10.54 -4.94
N ASN A 146 -2.75 -11.15 -4.16
CA ASN A 146 -1.78 -10.42 -3.33
C ASN A 146 -0.54 -10.11 -4.16
N ASP A 147 -0.61 -9.02 -4.92
CA ASP A 147 0.46 -8.57 -5.79
C ASP A 147 1.72 -8.14 -5.02
N ALA A 148 1.57 -7.69 -3.77
CA ALA A 148 2.67 -7.39 -2.87
C ALA A 148 3.48 -8.64 -2.49
N VAL A 149 2.81 -9.74 -2.11
CA VAL A 149 3.47 -11.02 -1.84
C VAL A 149 4.21 -11.52 -3.08
N LEU A 150 3.57 -11.47 -4.26
CA LEU A 150 4.19 -11.90 -5.51
C LEU A 150 5.44 -11.07 -5.85
N ALA A 151 5.40 -9.74 -5.62
CA ALA A 151 6.56 -8.87 -5.80
C ALA A 151 7.70 -9.21 -4.84
N ILE A 152 7.40 -9.44 -3.55
CA ILE A 152 8.40 -9.84 -2.55
C ILE A 152 9.01 -11.20 -2.92
N GLN A 153 8.20 -12.21 -3.26
CA GLN A 153 8.69 -13.52 -3.71
C GLN A 153 9.58 -13.40 -4.95
N ALA A 154 9.25 -12.51 -5.90
CA ALA A 154 10.07 -12.27 -7.08
C ALA A 154 11.45 -11.68 -6.74
N LEU A 155 11.52 -10.74 -5.78
CA LEU A 155 12.76 -10.15 -5.28
C LEU A 155 13.60 -11.14 -4.47
N ARG A 156 12.95 -11.98 -3.65
CA ARG A 156 13.59 -13.02 -2.82
C ARG A 156 14.35 -14.06 -3.63
N ARG A 157 14.09 -14.21 -4.94
CA ARG A 157 14.90 -15.04 -5.85
C ARG A 157 16.40 -14.68 -5.88
N LYS A 158 16.78 -13.47 -5.45
CA LYS A 158 18.18 -13.02 -5.32
C LYS A 158 18.75 -13.20 -3.90
N ASN A 159 18.03 -13.91 -3.03
CA ASN A 159 18.34 -14.08 -1.60
C ASN A 159 18.47 -12.76 -0.82
N TRP A 160 17.87 -11.69 -1.33
CA TRP A 160 17.86 -10.36 -0.71
C TRP A 160 16.99 -10.30 0.53
N LYS A 161 17.44 -9.63 1.59
CA LYS A 161 16.56 -9.25 2.71
C LYS A 161 15.59 -8.17 2.25
N ILE A 162 14.29 -8.39 2.42
CA ILE A 162 13.26 -7.46 1.96
C ILE A 162 12.56 -6.88 3.17
N ALA A 163 12.49 -5.56 3.27
CA ALA A 163 11.55 -4.94 4.21
C ALA A 163 10.26 -4.59 3.46
N TYR A 164 9.13 -5.07 3.95
CA TYR A 164 7.81 -4.63 3.52
C TYR A 164 7.33 -3.61 4.55
N VAL A 165 7.08 -2.38 4.12
CA VAL A 165 6.60 -1.30 5.00
C VAL A 165 5.25 -0.84 4.49
N ASP A 166 4.25 -0.99 5.35
CA ASP A 166 2.84 -0.76 5.07
C ASP A 166 2.31 0.39 5.91
N ILE A 167 1.80 1.43 5.23
CA ILE A 167 1.22 2.63 5.84
C ILE A 167 -0.25 2.84 5.42
N ASP A 168 -0.90 1.79 4.93
CA ASP A 168 -2.36 1.72 4.83
C ASP A 168 -3.00 1.86 6.21
N ALA A 169 -4.24 2.37 6.26
CA ALA A 169 -4.96 2.41 7.53
C ALA A 169 -5.40 1.02 8.02
N HIS A 170 -5.41 0.01 7.16
CA HIS A 170 -5.72 -1.38 7.54
C HIS A 170 -4.44 -2.19 7.75
N HIS A 171 -4.48 -3.16 8.66
CA HIS A 171 -3.34 -4.06 8.85
C HIS A 171 -3.09 -4.88 7.59
N GLY A 172 -1.85 -4.87 7.10
CA GLY A 172 -1.38 -5.66 5.94
C GLY A 172 -1.27 -7.16 6.20
N ASP A 173 -2.36 -7.76 6.67
CA ASP A 173 -2.47 -9.12 7.18
C ASP A 173 -2.06 -10.20 6.16
N GLY A 174 -2.50 -10.10 4.91
CA GLY A 174 -2.17 -11.07 3.88
C GLY A 174 -0.66 -11.13 3.60
N VAL A 175 0.03 -9.99 3.62
CA VAL A 175 1.49 -9.94 3.46
C VAL A 175 2.20 -10.43 4.72
N GLN A 176 1.75 -10.02 5.91
CA GLN A 176 2.28 -10.51 7.18
C GLN A 176 2.21 -12.04 7.26
N PHE A 177 1.03 -12.63 7.06
CA PHE A 177 0.86 -14.08 7.17
C PHE A 177 1.60 -14.86 6.10
N ALA A 178 1.79 -14.29 4.90
CA ALA A 178 2.60 -14.92 3.86
C ALA A 178 4.08 -15.11 4.24
N PHE A 179 4.60 -14.26 5.14
CA PHE A 179 6.01 -14.26 5.54
C PHE A 179 6.23 -14.39 7.05
N TYR A 180 5.22 -14.82 7.80
CA TYR A 180 5.21 -14.84 9.27
C TYR A 180 6.35 -15.67 9.89
N GLY A 181 6.84 -16.66 9.15
CA GLY A 181 7.97 -17.52 9.53
C GLY A 181 9.29 -17.25 8.80
N ASP A 182 9.40 -16.21 7.96
CA ASP A 182 10.60 -15.93 7.14
C ASP A 182 11.48 -14.83 7.76
N PRO A 183 12.68 -15.15 8.30
CA PRO A 183 13.60 -14.15 8.87
C PRO A 183 14.23 -13.22 7.82
N HIS A 184 14.00 -13.44 6.53
CA HIS A 184 14.52 -12.61 5.46
C HIS A 184 13.49 -11.62 4.90
N VAL A 185 12.29 -11.59 5.48
CA VAL A 185 11.26 -10.59 5.17
C VAL A 185 10.81 -9.94 6.48
N LEU A 186 11.20 -8.68 6.67
CA LEU A 186 10.68 -7.87 7.79
C LEU A 186 9.40 -7.19 7.33
N THR A 187 8.26 -7.51 7.94
CA THR A 187 6.99 -6.80 7.71
C THR A 187 6.77 -5.77 8.80
N PHE A 188 6.63 -4.51 8.42
CA PHE A 188 6.15 -3.44 9.28
C PHE A 188 4.78 -2.97 8.78
N SER A 189 3.80 -2.87 9.67
CA SER A 189 2.52 -2.24 9.36
C SER A 189 2.13 -1.27 10.47
N SER A 190 1.82 -0.03 10.10
CA SER A 190 1.11 0.91 10.98
C SER A 190 -0.29 1.11 10.47
N HIS A 191 -1.28 0.86 11.31
CA HIS A 191 -2.69 0.77 10.90
C HIS A 191 -3.60 1.19 12.06
N GLU A 192 -4.86 1.51 11.79
CA GLU A 192 -5.87 1.66 12.84
C GLU A 192 -6.08 0.31 13.53
N ARG A 193 -6.15 0.35 14.85
CA ARG A 193 -6.19 -0.84 15.72
C ARG A 193 -7.25 -1.88 15.32
N GLY A 194 -6.81 -3.14 15.20
CA GLY A 194 -7.64 -4.25 14.72
C GLY A 194 -8.84 -4.61 15.61
N ASP A 195 -8.84 -4.26 16.90
CA ASP A 195 -10.03 -4.43 17.76
C ASP A 195 -11.17 -3.44 17.42
N ARG A 196 -10.95 -2.52 16.47
CA ARG A 196 -11.92 -1.51 16.01
C ARG A 196 -12.16 -1.53 14.51
N LEU A 197 -11.13 -1.81 13.71
CA LEU A 197 -11.20 -1.78 12.26
C LEU A 197 -10.88 -3.17 11.66
N PHE A 198 -11.42 -3.42 10.47
CA PHE A 198 -10.97 -4.52 9.62
C PHE A 198 -9.43 -4.47 9.47
N PRO A 199 -8.70 -5.60 9.42
CA PRO A 199 -9.17 -6.99 9.35
C PRO A 199 -9.35 -7.71 10.69
N GLY A 200 -9.22 -7.03 11.84
CA GLY A 200 -9.33 -7.69 13.15
C GLY A 200 -8.01 -8.24 13.72
N THR A 201 -6.88 -7.95 13.06
CA THR A 201 -5.52 -8.41 13.40
C THR A 201 -4.57 -7.22 13.43
N GLY A 202 -3.28 -7.46 13.67
CA GLY A 202 -2.25 -6.42 13.76
C GLY A 202 -1.95 -6.00 15.20
N PHE A 203 -2.10 -6.91 16.15
CA PHE A 203 -1.71 -6.63 17.53
C PHE A 203 -0.18 -6.64 17.68
N VAL A 204 0.35 -5.89 18.66
CA VAL A 204 1.80 -5.79 18.90
C VAL A 204 2.42 -7.16 19.22
N GLU A 205 1.63 -8.08 19.77
CA GLU A 205 2.01 -9.44 20.12
C GLU A 205 2.12 -10.38 18.90
N GLU A 206 1.60 -10.00 17.74
CA GLU A 206 1.71 -10.76 16.48
C GLU A 206 3.09 -10.54 15.84
N ILE A 207 4.12 -11.12 16.42
CA ILE A 207 5.53 -10.82 16.10
C ILE A 207 6.20 -11.82 15.14
N GLY A 208 5.47 -12.75 14.54
CA GLY A 208 6.01 -13.84 13.71
C GLY A 208 6.16 -15.17 14.47
N GLU A 209 6.68 -16.19 13.80
CA GLU A 209 6.87 -17.52 14.36
C GLU A 209 8.16 -18.19 13.87
N GLY A 210 8.62 -19.21 14.60
CA GLY A 210 9.80 -19.99 14.20
C GLY A 210 11.04 -19.10 14.01
N GLU A 211 11.69 -19.21 12.85
CA GLU A 211 12.82 -18.35 12.50
C GLU A 211 12.41 -16.90 12.22
N GLY A 212 11.16 -16.65 11.80
CA GLY A 212 10.59 -15.33 11.57
C GLY A 212 10.15 -14.59 12.85
N LEU A 213 10.39 -15.14 14.04
CA LEU A 213 10.07 -14.47 15.30
C LEU A 213 10.83 -13.14 15.42
N GLY A 214 10.08 -12.05 15.62
CA GLY A 214 10.58 -10.68 15.65
C GLY A 214 10.61 -9.98 14.29
N TYR A 215 10.22 -10.64 13.19
CA TYR A 215 10.22 -10.06 11.84
C TYR A 215 8.83 -9.61 11.35
N SER A 216 7.80 -9.73 12.20
CA SER A 216 6.53 -9.02 12.00
C SER A 216 6.36 -7.94 13.07
N VAL A 217 6.14 -6.70 12.64
CA VAL A 217 6.14 -5.51 13.49
C VAL A 217 4.86 -4.74 13.23
N ASN A 218 3.96 -4.75 14.22
CA ASN A 218 2.69 -4.05 14.14
C ASN A 218 2.69 -2.83 15.05
N LEU A 219 2.37 -1.68 14.49
CA LEU A 219 2.13 -0.43 15.21
C LEU A 219 0.65 -0.04 15.09
N PRO A 220 -0.23 -0.63 15.90
CA PRO A 220 -1.64 -0.25 15.90
C PRO A 220 -1.79 1.19 16.42
N LEU A 221 -2.68 1.94 15.78
CA LEU A 221 -2.92 3.36 16.03
C LEU A 221 -4.36 3.58 16.49
N GLN A 222 -4.54 4.63 17.28
CA GLN A 222 -5.86 5.06 17.70
C GLN A 222 -6.52 5.85 16.55
N PRO A 223 -7.85 5.76 16.37
CA PRO A 223 -8.59 6.74 15.59
C PRO A 223 -8.14 8.17 15.89
N TYR A 224 -8.05 8.99 14.85
CA TYR A 224 -7.61 10.38 14.88
C TYR A 224 -6.13 10.59 15.23
N THR A 225 -5.27 9.57 15.14
CA THR A 225 -3.82 9.79 15.10
C THR A 225 -3.48 10.69 13.90
N ASP A 226 -2.93 11.87 14.17
CA ASP A 226 -2.48 12.83 13.16
C ASP A 226 -0.96 12.73 12.93
N ASP A 227 -0.44 13.53 12.01
CA ASP A 227 0.99 13.55 11.65
C ASP A 227 1.91 13.80 12.85
N ALA A 228 1.47 14.67 13.78
CA ALA A 228 2.26 15.07 14.95
C ALA A 228 2.40 13.95 15.98
N VAL A 229 1.41 13.06 16.05
CA VAL A 229 1.47 11.85 16.87
C VAL A 229 2.19 10.71 16.14
N TYR A 230 1.91 10.52 14.86
CA TYR A 230 2.46 9.40 14.10
C TYR A 230 3.97 9.53 13.87
N ALA A 231 4.46 10.70 13.46
CA ALA A 231 5.87 10.85 13.08
C ALA A 231 6.86 10.48 14.20
N PRO A 232 6.66 10.91 15.48
CA PRO A 232 7.50 10.44 16.58
C PRO A 232 7.40 8.93 16.84
N ALA A 233 6.21 8.34 16.73
CA ALA A 233 6.02 6.89 16.93
C ALA A 233 6.71 6.08 15.84
N PHE A 234 6.58 6.50 14.58
CA PHE A 234 7.30 5.96 13.44
C PHE A 234 8.82 6.03 13.65
N GLU A 235 9.36 7.21 13.99
CA GLU A 235 10.80 7.41 14.20
C GLU A 235 11.36 6.55 15.34
N ALA A 236 10.55 6.27 16.37
CA ALA A 236 10.95 5.44 17.49
C ALA A 236 11.03 3.94 17.16
N VAL A 237 10.34 3.48 16.11
CA VAL A 237 10.21 2.04 15.78
C VAL A 237 10.88 1.68 14.46
N VAL A 238 10.52 2.35 13.37
CA VAL A 238 10.87 1.91 12.01
C VAL A 238 12.33 2.15 11.68
N PRO A 239 12.90 3.37 11.85
CA PRO A 239 14.32 3.60 11.57
C PRO A 239 15.30 2.68 12.33
N PRO A 240 15.15 2.44 13.65
CA PRO A 240 16.02 1.49 14.36
C PRO A 240 15.96 0.08 13.77
N LEU A 241 14.76 -0.44 13.52
CA LEU A 241 14.57 -1.79 13.00
C LEU A 241 15.07 -1.93 11.56
N LEU A 242 14.80 -0.97 10.67
CA LEU A 242 15.33 -1.00 9.31
C LEU A 242 16.86 -0.94 9.28
N ARG A 243 17.50 -0.21 10.21
CA ARG A 243 18.96 -0.20 10.34
C ARG A 243 19.52 -1.53 10.83
N ALA A 244 18.90 -2.15 11.83
CA ALA A 244 19.31 -3.46 12.35
C ALA A 244 19.10 -4.56 11.30
N PHE A 245 17.94 -4.56 10.65
CA PHE A 245 17.59 -5.52 9.62
C PHE A 245 18.40 -5.31 8.34
N ALA A 246 18.81 -4.08 8.01
CA ALA A 246 19.61 -3.71 6.84
C ALA A 246 19.09 -4.35 5.53
N PRO A 247 17.89 -3.95 5.05
CA PRO A 247 17.27 -4.56 3.88
C PRO A 247 18.03 -4.25 2.58
N ASP A 248 18.10 -5.22 1.68
CA ASP A 248 18.66 -5.05 0.34
C ASP A 248 17.72 -4.26 -0.58
N ALA A 249 16.41 -4.39 -0.35
CA ALA A 249 15.34 -3.64 -1.02
C ALA A 249 14.14 -3.46 -0.09
N ILE A 250 13.35 -2.42 -0.35
CA ILE A 250 12.12 -2.13 0.39
C ILE A 250 10.93 -2.20 -0.57
N VAL A 251 9.89 -2.92 -0.17
CA VAL A 251 8.57 -2.87 -0.80
C VAL A 251 7.70 -1.94 0.05
N LEU A 252 7.21 -0.85 -0.54
CA LEU A 252 6.37 0.14 0.14
C LEU A 252 4.92 -0.05 -0.29
N GLN A 253 4.02 -0.31 0.65
CA GLN A 253 2.59 -0.16 0.44
C GLN A 253 2.21 1.25 0.87
N LEU A 254 1.53 1.98 -0.01
CA LEU A 254 1.25 3.41 0.12
C LEU A 254 -0.26 3.68 0.12
N GLY A 255 -1.01 2.94 0.93
CA GLY A 255 -2.43 3.17 1.16
C GLY A 255 -2.70 4.61 1.63
N ILE A 256 -3.73 5.23 1.05
CA ILE A 256 -4.10 6.64 1.32
C ILE A 256 -5.37 6.74 2.15
N ASP A 257 -5.94 5.61 2.57
CA ASP A 257 -7.07 5.60 3.48
C ASP A 257 -6.68 5.98 4.91
N SER A 258 -5.40 6.19 5.21
CA SER A 258 -4.93 6.89 6.42
C SER A 258 -5.18 8.41 6.40
N HIS A 259 -5.57 8.97 5.26
CA HIS A 259 -5.85 10.39 5.10
C HIS A 259 -7.12 10.80 5.85
N ARG A 260 -7.09 11.97 6.51
CA ARG A 260 -8.16 12.50 7.38
C ARG A 260 -9.56 12.66 6.78
N THR A 261 -9.69 12.61 5.46
CA THR A 261 -10.97 12.73 4.74
C THR A 261 -11.41 11.43 4.10
N ASP A 262 -10.66 10.36 4.29
CA ASP A 262 -11.05 9.06 3.80
C ASP A 262 -12.38 8.62 4.44
N PRO A 263 -13.32 8.07 3.66
CA PRO A 263 -14.63 7.70 4.18
C PRO A 263 -14.68 6.37 4.94
N LEU A 264 -13.62 5.54 4.88
CA LEU A 264 -13.65 4.18 5.46
C LEU A 264 -12.90 4.05 6.78
N THR A 265 -11.98 4.98 7.10
CA THR A 265 -11.15 4.91 8.31
C THR A 265 -11.13 6.24 9.06
N HIS A 266 -10.44 6.28 10.20
CA HIS A 266 -10.50 7.43 11.11
C HIS A 266 -9.13 8.04 11.41
N LEU A 267 -8.05 7.59 10.77
CA LEU A 267 -6.74 8.25 10.92
C LEU A 267 -6.81 9.67 10.35
N ALA A 268 -5.96 10.56 10.88
CA ALA A 268 -6.04 12.00 10.61
C ALA A 268 -4.80 12.54 9.89
N TRP A 269 -4.20 11.73 9.01
CA TRP A 269 -2.99 12.14 8.31
C TRP A 269 -3.29 13.16 7.23
N THR A 270 -2.26 13.94 6.88
CA THR A 270 -2.29 14.87 5.75
C THR A 270 -1.41 14.36 4.61
N VAL A 271 -1.60 14.93 3.42
CA VAL A 271 -0.75 14.67 2.25
C VAL A 271 0.72 15.00 2.57
N GLN A 272 1.00 16.09 3.28
CA GLN A 272 2.39 16.43 3.66
C GLN A 272 2.98 15.47 4.70
N GLY A 273 2.23 15.05 5.71
CA GLY A 273 2.70 14.10 6.72
C GLY A 273 3.03 12.74 6.08
N PHE A 274 2.10 12.22 5.28
CA PHE A 274 2.32 11.03 4.46
C PHE A 274 3.58 11.15 3.59
N THR A 275 3.75 12.27 2.88
CA THR A 275 4.92 12.49 1.99
C THR A 275 6.23 12.54 2.76
N GLN A 276 6.25 13.10 3.98
CA GLN A 276 7.43 13.12 4.85
C GLN A 276 7.84 11.70 5.28
N ILE A 277 6.87 10.86 5.64
CA ILE A 277 7.11 9.46 6.00
C ILE A 277 7.66 8.68 4.80
N VAL A 278 7.08 8.86 3.60
CA VAL A 278 7.61 8.28 2.37
C VAL A 278 9.04 8.74 2.14
N ALA A 279 9.31 10.05 2.18
CA ALA A 279 10.65 10.59 1.98
C ALA A 279 11.68 9.99 2.95
N ARG A 280 11.28 9.81 4.21
CA ARG A 280 12.11 9.19 5.24
C ARG A 280 12.40 7.72 4.96
N LEU A 281 11.41 6.94 4.54
CA LEU A 281 11.57 5.52 4.19
C LEU A 281 12.57 5.31 3.03
N LEU A 282 12.61 6.26 2.10
CA LEU A 282 13.51 6.21 0.94
C LEU A 282 15.00 6.33 1.28
N GLU A 283 15.35 6.68 2.52
CA GLU A 283 16.74 6.76 3.01
C GLU A 283 17.33 5.39 3.38
N PHE A 284 16.48 4.40 3.68
CA PHE A 284 16.93 3.09 4.18
C PHE A 284 17.28 2.09 3.08
N SER A 285 16.89 2.35 1.83
CA SER A 285 17.38 1.60 0.68
C SER A 285 17.29 2.40 -0.62
N PRO A 286 18.31 2.31 -1.50
CA PRO A 286 18.19 2.85 -2.85
C PRO A 286 17.24 2.02 -3.73
N ARG A 287 16.91 0.78 -3.34
CA ARG A 287 16.08 -0.17 -4.11
C ARG A 287 14.67 -0.19 -3.54
N ILE A 288 13.74 0.44 -4.25
CA ILE A 288 12.36 0.61 -3.80
C ILE A 288 11.40 0.08 -4.84
N VAL A 289 10.49 -0.79 -4.41
CA VAL A 289 9.27 -1.13 -5.15
C VAL A 289 8.10 -0.54 -4.38
N ALA A 290 7.52 0.55 -4.86
CA ALA A 290 6.35 1.14 -4.27
C ALA A 290 5.09 0.62 -4.96
N LEU A 291 4.05 0.41 -4.16
CA LEU A 291 2.72 -0.01 -4.54
C LEU A 291 1.71 1.03 -4.07
N GLY A 292 0.48 0.96 -4.57
CA GLY A 292 -0.64 1.75 -4.07
C GLY A 292 -1.17 1.17 -2.77
N GLY A 293 -2.47 0.86 -2.74
CA GLY A 293 -3.17 0.38 -1.55
C GLY A 293 -4.62 0.86 -1.49
N GLY A 294 -5.16 0.93 -0.29
CA GLY A 294 -6.43 1.57 0.02
C GLY A 294 -6.43 3.08 -0.24
N GLY A 295 -7.59 3.71 -0.05
CA GLY A 295 -7.82 5.13 -0.31
C GLY A 295 -9.02 5.34 -1.22
N TYR A 296 -10.04 5.97 -0.65
CA TYR A 296 -11.40 6.03 -1.18
C TYR A 296 -11.92 7.48 -1.30
N ASP A 297 -11.15 8.45 -0.79
CA ASP A 297 -11.22 9.85 -1.23
C ASP A 297 -10.33 10.07 -2.47
N LEU A 298 -10.96 10.03 -3.65
CA LEU A 298 -10.30 10.00 -4.96
C LEU A 298 -9.32 11.17 -5.20
N PRO A 299 -9.68 12.45 -4.95
CA PRO A 299 -8.72 13.55 -5.06
C PRO A 299 -7.52 13.40 -4.14
N ASN A 300 -7.73 12.91 -2.92
CA ASN A 300 -6.67 12.73 -1.94
C ASN A 300 -5.69 11.63 -2.31
N VAL A 301 -6.20 10.52 -2.82
CA VAL A 301 -5.39 9.46 -3.44
C VAL A 301 -4.49 10.04 -4.53
N ALA A 302 -5.06 10.83 -5.45
CA ALA A 302 -4.30 11.45 -6.52
C ALA A 302 -3.21 12.40 -6.01
N ARG A 303 -3.53 13.27 -5.04
CA ARG A 303 -2.57 14.21 -4.43
C ARG A 303 -1.43 13.46 -3.75
N ALA A 304 -1.73 12.49 -2.90
CA ALA A 304 -0.74 11.77 -2.10
C ALA A 304 0.19 10.91 -2.95
N TRP A 305 -0.32 10.11 -3.90
CA TRP A 305 0.53 9.32 -4.78
C TRP A 305 1.37 10.17 -5.74
N THR A 306 0.85 11.33 -6.19
CA THR A 306 1.64 12.29 -6.96
C THR A 306 2.81 12.84 -6.12
N ALA A 307 2.55 13.23 -4.87
CA ALA A 307 3.57 13.73 -3.95
C ALA A 307 4.60 12.66 -3.57
N ALA A 308 4.18 11.42 -3.30
CA ALA A 308 5.08 10.29 -3.08
C ALA A 308 5.98 10.03 -4.28
N TRP A 309 5.42 10.06 -5.50
CA TRP A 309 6.21 9.87 -6.71
C TRP A 309 7.23 10.99 -6.93
N ALA A 310 6.86 12.24 -6.63
CA ALA A 310 7.81 13.35 -6.66
C ALA A 310 8.94 13.18 -5.63
N ALA A 311 8.61 12.77 -4.40
CA ALA A 311 9.60 12.47 -3.36
C ALA A 311 10.55 11.33 -3.79
N MET A 312 10.02 10.27 -4.42
CA MET A 312 10.82 9.18 -5.00
C MET A 312 11.79 9.66 -6.06
N ASN A 313 11.49 10.76 -6.76
CA ASN A 313 12.34 11.32 -7.81
C ASN A 313 13.17 12.53 -7.36
N GLY A 314 13.05 12.95 -6.09
CA GLY A 314 13.72 14.15 -5.57
C GLY A 314 13.23 15.44 -6.22
N VAL A 315 11.94 15.50 -6.57
CA VAL A 315 11.29 16.66 -7.17
C VAL A 315 10.44 17.36 -6.11
N GLU A 316 10.69 18.65 -5.90
CA GLU A 316 9.81 19.50 -5.10
C GLU A 316 8.63 19.97 -5.95
N LEU A 317 7.41 19.81 -5.45
CA LEU A 317 6.19 20.23 -6.14
C LEU A 317 5.69 21.57 -5.61
N PRO A 318 5.24 22.48 -6.50
CA PRO A 318 4.54 23.68 -6.06
C PRO A 318 3.20 23.32 -5.42
N ALA A 319 2.75 24.16 -4.47
CA ALA A 319 1.50 23.95 -3.76
C ALA A 319 0.27 24.08 -4.66
N GLU A 320 0.35 24.88 -5.73
CA GLU A 320 -0.75 25.04 -6.68
C GLU A 320 -0.93 23.77 -7.52
N ILE A 321 -2.17 23.27 -7.57
CA ILE A 321 -2.55 22.22 -8.51
C ILE A 321 -2.62 22.81 -9.92
N PRO A 322 -2.05 22.14 -10.96
CA PRO A 322 -2.16 22.56 -12.34
C PRO A 322 -3.61 22.75 -12.78
N ARG A 323 -3.89 23.86 -13.48
CA ARG A 323 -5.25 24.26 -13.89
C ARG A 323 -5.96 23.18 -14.72
N ALA A 324 -5.22 22.39 -15.48
CA ALA A 324 -5.75 21.28 -16.28
C ALA A 324 -6.50 20.22 -15.44
N CYS A 325 -6.12 20.03 -14.17
CA CYS A 325 -6.71 19.03 -13.27
C CYS A 325 -7.89 19.57 -12.44
N HIS A 326 -8.10 20.89 -12.40
CA HIS A 326 -9.08 21.53 -11.49
C HIS A 326 -10.50 21.00 -11.68
N LYS A 327 -10.95 20.90 -12.94
CA LYS A 327 -12.31 20.46 -13.25
C LYS A 327 -12.59 19.03 -12.75
N ASP A 328 -11.63 18.13 -12.96
CA ASP A 328 -11.76 16.73 -12.58
C ASP A 328 -11.74 16.58 -11.05
N LEU A 329 -10.77 17.20 -10.37
CA LEU A 329 -10.67 17.12 -8.92
C LEU A 329 -11.86 17.80 -8.21
N ALA A 330 -12.34 18.93 -8.73
CA ALA A 330 -13.54 19.60 -8.20
C ALA A 330 -14.79 18.73 -8.33
N ARG A 331 -14.94 18.01 -9.45
CA ARG A 331 -16.05 17.07 -9.67
C ARG A 331 -16.06 15.95 -8.62
N HIS A 332 -14.90 15.56 -8.12
CA HIS A 332 -14.75 14.55 -7.08
C HIS A 332 -14.64 15.13 -5.67
N GLY A 333 -15.05 16.40 -5.47
CA GLY A 333 -15.25 16.97 -4.14
C GLY A 333 -14.05 17.72 -3.55
N LEU A 334 -12.92 17.84 -4.27
CA LEU A 334 -11.82 18.68 -3.80
C LEU A 334 -12.25 20.15 -3.79
N LYS A 335 -12.34 20.74 -2.60
CA LYS A 335 -12.80 22.13 -2.43
C LYS A 335 -11.68 23.15 -2.65
N GLN A 336 -10.47 22.81 -2.22
CA GLN A 336 -9.30 23.68 -2.31
C GLN A 336 -8.32 23.10 -3.33
N MET A 337 -8.01 23.85 -4.39
CA MET A 337 -7.12 23.42 -5.46
C MET A 337 -5.64 23.54 -5.08
N ARG A 338 -5.28 22.91 -3.96
CA ARG A 338 -3.94 22.86 -3.39
C ARG A 338 -3.50 21.42 -3.21
N LEU A 339 -2.21 21.18 -3.48
CA LEU A 339 -1.61 19.87 -3.30
C LEU A 339 -1.57 19.47 -1.82
N TRP A 340 -1.26 20.45 -0.96
CA TRP A 340 -1.04 20.24 0.47
C TRP A 340 -2.27 20.52 1.32
N ASP A 341 -2.34 19.76 2.41
CA ASP A 341 -3.12 19.92 3.63
C ASP A 341 -3.18 21.33 4.22
N GLU A 342 -4.34 21.99 4.28
CA GLU A 342 -4.53 23.05 5.28
C GLU A 342 -4.47 22.43 6.70
N PRO A 343 -3.88 23.13 7.68
CA PRO A 343 -3.82 22.66 9.07
C PRO A 343 -5.21 22.31 9.61
N MET A 344 -5.27 21.28 10.45
CA MET A 344 -6.47 20.91 11.19
C MET A 344 -6.11 20.74 12.66
N ASP A 345 -6.87 21.41 13.50
CA ASP A 345 -6.76 21.25 14.95
C ASP A 345 -7.75 20.17 15.40
N LEU A 346 -7.21 19.05 15.85
CA LEU A 346 -7.98 18.07 16.61
C LEU A 346 -8.17 18.58 18.04
N PRO A 347 -9.27 18.22 18.73
CA PRO A 347 -9.43 18.52 20.14
C PRO A 347 -8.23 18.00 20.95
N THR A 348 -7.73 18.80 21.90
CA THR A 348 -6.52 18.48 22.67
C THR A 348 -6.59 17.11 23.33
N ASP A 349 -7.73 16.76 23.91
CA ASP A 349 -7.94 15.47 24.58
C ASP A 349 -7.84 14.30 23.58
N THR A 350 -8.35 14.47 22.36
CA THR A 350 -8.26 13.46 21.29
C THR A 350 -6.82 13.19 20.90
N ARG A 351 -6.03 14.26 20.68
CA ARG A 351 -4.61 14.11 20.33
C ARG A 351 -3.82 13.46 21.47
N HIS A 352 -4.06 13.90 22.70
CA HIS A 352 -3.37 13.34 23.88
C HIS A 352 -3.65 11.84 24.05
N TRP A 353 -4.90 11.40 23.85
CA TRP A 353 -5.25 9.98 23.95
C TRP A 353 -4.60 9.16 22.83
N ALA A 354 -4.56 9.69 21.61
CA ALA A 354 -3.89 9.05 20.49
C ALA A 354 -2.38 8.93 20.73
N GLU A 355 -1.76 9.98 21.28
CA GLU A 355 -0.33 10.01 21.64
C GLU A 355 0.01 8.99 22.72
N GLU A 356 -0.73 8.98 23.83
CA GLU A 356 -0.53 8.00 24.89
C GLU A 356 -0.69 6.56 24.38
N PHE A 357 -1.69 6.31 23.52
CA PHE A 357 -1.90 5.00 22.95
C PHE A 357 -0.72 4.57 22.07
N ALA A 358 -0.31 5.42 21.13
CA ALA A 358 0.80 5.15 20.23
C ALA A 358 2.11 4.89 20.99
N MET A 359 2.42 5.71 22.00
CA MET A 359 3.66 5.56 22.77
C MET A 359 3.67 4.30 23.65
N ARG A 360 2.51 3.85 24.12
CA ARG A 360 2.40 2.52 24.76
C ARG A 360 2.72 1.38 23.77
N GLN A 361 2.22 1.46 22.53
CA GLN A 361 2.54 0.45 21.52
C GLN A 361 4.03 0.46 21.17
N VAL A 362 4.62 1.65 21.01
CA VAL A 362 6.07 1.83 20.82
C VAL A 362 6.86 1.18 21.95
N GLN A 363 6.46 1.38 23.21
CA GLN A 363 7.13 0.75 24.35
C GLN A 363 7.04 -0.78 24.27
N MET A 364 5.86 -1.34 24.01
CA MET A 364 5.69 -2.80 23.88
C MET A 364 6.52 -3.39 22.75
N ILE A 365 6.57 -2.74 21.58
CA ILE A 365 7.43 -3.14 20.45
C ILE A 365 8.90 -3.15 20.88
N ARG A 366 9.36 -2.13 21.61
CA ARG A 366 10.74 -2.05 22.11
C ARG A 366 11.04 -3.09 23.17
N GLU A 367 10.08 -3.50 23.96
CA GLU A 367 10.27 -4.55 24.97
C GLU A 367 10.30 -5.95 24.35
N HIS A 368 9.48 -6.20 23.33
CA HIS A 368 9.29 -7.55 22.78
C HIS A 368 10.10 -7.84 21.51
N ILE A 369 10.33 -6.85 20.65
CA ILE A 369 10.95 -7.05 19.33
C ILE A 369 12.40 -6.59 19.31
N PHE A 370 12.72 -5.42 19.86
CA PHE A 370 14.08 -4.85 19.77
C PHE A 370 15.19 -5.78 20.30
N PRO A 371 15.00 -6.50 21.43
CA PRO A 371 16.01 -7.45 21.90
C PRO A 371 16.33 -8.57 20.89
N LEU A 372 15.36 -8.96 20.06
CA LEU A 372 15.54 -9.97 19.00
C LEU A 372 16.42 -9.45 17.85
N HIS A 373 16.56 -8.13 17.72
CA HIS A 373 17.40 -7.46 16.72
C HIS A 373 18.68 -6.84 17.32
N GLY A 374 18.94 -7.05 18.61
CA GLY A 374 20.12 -6.50 19.31
C GLY A 374 20.09 -4.99 19.52
N LEU A 375 18.90 -4.41 19.65
CA LEU A 375 18.65 -2.97 19.87
C LEU A 375 18.43 -2.58 21.33
#